data_AF-A0A0M2UAG7-F1
#
_entry.id   AF-A0A0M2UAG7-F1
#
_cell.length_a   1.000
_cell.length_b   1.000
_cell.length_c   1.000
_cell.angle_alpha   90.00
_cell.angle_beta   90.00
_cell.angle_gamma   90.00
#
_symmetry.space_group_name_H-M   'P 1'
#
loop_
_entity.id
_entity.type
_entity.pdbx_description
1 polymer ?
#
loop_
_entity_poly.entity_id
_entity_poly.type
_entity_poly.pdbx_seq_one_letter_code
_entity_poly.pdbx_strand_id
1 'polypeptide(L)'
;MFDLKALDKEKHLRLTGVDNTLILQNMAYASDRKLLYEIRTVVVRGFTDSEEEIRGIAGLIKSLNADSYFRLIPFRSLGVRTCLAKTEDLDEKTFKHFCQIASNILGERLNFRL
;
A
#
# COMPACT_ATOMS: atom_id res chain seq x y z
N MET A 1 7.13 -4.94 -10.10
CA MET A 1 6.72 -4.38 -8.80
C MET A 1 6.17 -2.99 -8.98
N PHE A 2 5.18 -2.60 -8.18
CA PHE A 2 4.57 -1.26 -8.19
C PHE A 2 4.49 -0.69 -6.78
N ASP A 3 4.53 0.64 -6.69
CA ASP A 3 4.17 1.39 -5.50
C ASP A 3 2.75 1.92 -5.64
N LEU A 4 1.85 1.47 -4.77
CA LEU A 4 0.50 2.02 -4.67
C LEU A 4 0.45 2.91 -3.43
N LYS A 5 0.50 4.23 -3.66
CA LYS A 5 0.56 5.21 -2.57
C LYS A 5 -0.77 5.44 -1.87
N ALA A 6 -1.89 5.20 -2.55
CA ALA A 6 -3.25 5.14 -2.03
C ALA A 6 -4.16 4.56 -3.13
N LEU A 7 -5.16 3.78 -2.72
CA LEU A 7 -6.24 3.31 -3.58
C LEU A 7 -7.30 4.39 -3.80
N ASP A 8 -7.60 5.18 -2.77
CA ASP A 8 -8.48 6.33 -2.93
C ASP A 8 -7.80 7.42 -3.78
N LYS A 9 -8.51 7.88 -4.80
CA LYS A 9 -7.99 8.86 -5.77
C LYS A 9 -7.65 10.20 -5.12
N GLU A 10 -8.50 10.70 -4.22
CA GLU A 10 -8.27 12.00 -3.58
C GLU A 10 -7.07 11.95 -2.65
N LYS A 11 -6.93 10.88 -1.87
CA LYS A 11 -5.73 10.63 -1.05
C LYS A 11 -4.48 10.49 -1.90
N HIS A 12 -4.55 9.77 -3.03
CA HIS A 12 -3.41 9.63 -3.93
C HIS A 12 -2.98 10.97 -4.53
N LEU A 13 -3.94 11.79 -4.97
CA LEU A 13 -3.68 13.12 -5.50
C LEU A 13 -3.09 14.04 -4.42
N ARG A 14 -3.62 14.01 -3.20
CA ARG A 14 -3.08 14.78 -2.07
C ARG A 14 -1.65 14.38 -1.70
N LEU A 15 -1.32 13.09 -1.80
CA LEU A 15 0.01 12.56 -1.47
C LEU A 15 1.05 12.82 -2.56
N THR A 16 0.66 12.70 -3.83
CA THR A 16 1.59 12.60 -4.95
C THR A 16 1.48 13.73 -5.97
N GLY A 17 0.39 14.51 -5.92
CA GLY A 17 0.06 15.50 -6.94
C GLY A 17 -0.50 14.89 -8.24
N VAL A 18 -0.66 13.57 -8.33
CA VAL A 18 -1.17 12.87 -9.52
C VAL A 18 -2.26 11.84 -9.20
N ASP A 19 -3.10 11.55 -10.19
CA ASP A 19 -4.15 10.52 -10.14
C ASP A 19 -3.54 9.10 -10.16
N ASN A 20 -4.21 8.12 -9.53
CA ASN A 20 -3.78 6.72 -9.53
C ASN A 20 -4.33 5.87 -10.69
N THR A 21 -5.21 6.41 -11.53
CA THR A 21 -5.86 5.69 -12.64
C THR A 21 -4.85 4.97 -13.53
N LEU A 22 -3.78 5.66 -13.96
CA LEU A 22 -2.76 5.06 -14.82
C LEU A 22 -1.96 3.97 -14.09
N ILE A 23 -1.72 4.14 -12.79
CA ILE A 23 -1.04 3.14 -11.96
C ILE A 23 -1.88 1.87 -11.90
N LEU A 24 -3.18 1.99 -11.63
CA LEU A 24 -4.10 0.86 -11.55
C LEU A 24 -4.25 0.13 -12.90
N GLN A 25 -4.32 0.87 -14.01
CA GLN A 25 -4.35 0.29 -15.36
C GLN A 25 -3.07 -0.50 -15.66
N ASN A 26 -1.90 0.07 -15.34
CA ASN A 26 -0.62 -0.61 -15.55
C ASN A 26 -0.46 -1.84 -14.65
N MET A 27 -0.97 -1.79 -13.42
CA MET A 27 -0.99 -2.94 -12.50
C MET A 27 -1.84 -4.08 -13.08
N ALA A 28 -3.05 -3.79 -13.56
CA ALA A 28 -3.90 -4.78 -14.20
C ALA A 28 -3.23 -5.38 -15.45
N TYR A 29 -2.68 -4.54 -16.33
CA TYR A 29 -1.96 -4.97 -17.53
C TYR A 29 -0.77 -5.90 -17.24
N ALA A 30 0.03 -5.56 -16.22
CA ALA A 30 1.16 -6.38 -15.79
C ALA A 30 0.70 -7.67 -15.11
N SER A 31 -0.41 -7.61 -14.38
CA SER A 31 -1.01 -8.77 -13.72
C SER A 31 -1.50 -9.80 -14.72
N ASP A 32 -2.21 -9.39 -15.76
CA ASP A 32 -2.73 -10.29 -16.81
C ASP A 32 -1.62 -11.05 -17.53
N ARG A 33 -0.40 -10.49 -17.55
CA ARG A 33 0.80 -11.08 -18.15
C ARG A 33 1.67 -11.84 -17.16
N LYS A 34 1.24 -11.97 -15.90
CA LYS A 34 2.02 -12.58 -14.81
C LYS A 34 3.40 -11.93 -14.61
N LEU A 35 3.50 -10.62 -14.87
CA LEU A 35 4.72 -9.82 -14.66
C LEU A 35 4.69 -9.05 -13.33
N LEU A 36 3.52 -9.00 -12.68
CA LEU A 36 3.35 -8.33 -11.41
C LEU A 36 3.60 -9.30 -10.25
N TYR A 37 4.68 -9.06 -9.50
CA TYR A 37 5.08 -9.91 -8.37
C TYR A 37 4.94 -9.22 -7.00
N GLU A 38 5.00 -7.89 -6.93
CA GLU A 38 4.95 -7.17 -5.64
C GLU A 38 4.28 -5.80 -5.80
N ILE A 39 3.36 -5.50 -4.88
CA ILE A 39 2.73 -4.19 -4.70
C ILE A 39 3.16 -3.68 -3.32
N ARG A 40 3.60 -2.43 -3.23
CA ARG A 40 4.08 -1.84 -1.99
C ARG A 40 3.22 -0.65 -1.58
N THR A 41 2.90 -0.56 -0.28
CA THR A 41 2.24 0.61 0.30
C THR A 41 2.93 0.99 1.59
N VAL A 42 3.27 2.28 1.68
CA VAL A 42 3.75 2.88 2.93
C VAL A 42 2.52 3.34 3.70
N VAL A 43 2.43 2.93 4.96
CA VAL A 43 1.36 3.32 5.88
C VAL A 43 1.76 4.62 6.58
N VAL A 44 1.12 5.72 6.17
CA VAL A 44 1.40 7.08 6.62
C VAL A 44 0.19 7.60 7.38
N ARG A 45 0.42 8.13 8.59
CA ARG A 45 -0.65 8.69 9.43
C ARG A 45 -1.40 9.83 8.74
N GLY A 46 -2.73 9.79 8.80
CA GLY A 46 -3.61 10.78 8.17
C GLY A 46 -3.76 10.62 6.65
N PHE A 47 -3.19 9.57 6.05
CA PHE A 47 -3.28 9.31 4.63
C PHE A 47 -3.65 7.85 4.34
N THR A 48 -2.80 6.89 4.66
CA THR A 48 -3.00 5.46 4.31
C THR A 48 -3.18 4.55 5.52
N ASP A 49 -3.41 5.15 6.70
CA ASP A 49 -3.57 4.48 7.99
C ASP A 49 -5.04 4.20 8.35
N SER A 50 -5.91 3.98 7.37
CA SER A 50 -7.27 3.53 7.63
C SER A 50 -7.44 2.05 7.31
N GLU A 51 -8.23 1.34 8.11
CA GLU A 51 -8.51 -0.06 7.83
C GLU A 51 -9.18 -0.27 6.46
N GLU A 52 -10.03 0.67 6.05
CA GLU A 52 -10.67 0.69 4.73
C GLU A 52 -9.63 0.71 3.60
N GLU A 53 -8.60 1.56 3.73
CA GLU A 53 -7.52 1.65 2.75
C GLU A 53 -6.78 0.31 2.63
N ILE A 54 -6.41 -0.27 3.77
CA ILE A 54 -5.68 -1.55 3.82
C ILE A 54 -6.53 -2.69 3.25
N ARG A 55 -7.82 -2.76 3.61
CA ARG A 55 -8.75 -3.75 3.06
C ARG A 55 -8.95 -3.57 1.57
N GLY A 56 -9.08 -2.33 1.10
CA GLY A 56 -9.23 -2.00 -0.31
C GLY A 56 -8.02 -2.44 -1.13
N ILE A 57 -6.81 -2.10 -0.69
CA ILE A 57 -5.58 -2.49 -1.36
C ILE A 57 -5.40 -4.02 -1.34
N ALA A 58 -5.64 -4.66 -0.20
CA ALA A 58 -5.57 -6.12 -0.10
C ALA A 58 -6.61 -6.81 -1.01
N GLY A 59 -7.82 -6.27 -1.11
CA GLY A 59 -8.86 -6.75 -2.02
C GLY A 59 -8.48 -6.59 -3.49
N LEU A 60 -7.91 -5.44 -3.86
CA LEU A 60 -7.35 -5.23 -5.20
C LEU A 60 -6.29 -6.29 -5.50
N ILE A 61 -5.29 -6.46 -4.64
CA ILE A 61 -4.21 -7.42 -4.83
C ILE A 61 -4.74 -8.85 -4.94
N LYS A 62 -5.75 -9.20 -4.14
CA LYS A 62 -6.42 -10.51 -4.20
C LYS A 62 -7.03 -10.79 -5.58
N SER A 63 -7.54 -9.76 -6.26
CA SER A 63 -8.12 -9.85 -7.61
C SER A 63 -7.08 -9.91 -8.74
N LEU A 64 -5.82 -9.55 -8.47
CA LEU A 64 -4.70 -9.68 -9.41
C LEU A 64 -4.20 -11.13 -9.45
N ASN A 65 -3.22 -11.40 -10.31
CA ASN A 65 -2.60 -12.71 -10.44
C ASN A 65 -2.08 -13.24 -9.09
N ALA A 66 -2.03 -14.57 -8.97
CA ALA A 66 -1.70 -15.24 -7.72
C ALA A 66 -0.28 -14.98 -7.20
N ASP A 67 0.65 -14.60 -8.09
CA ASP A 67 2.06 -14.37 -7.78
C ASP A 67 2.32 -12.97 -7.19
N SER A 68 1.29 -12.12 -7.10
CA SER A 68 1.40 -10.77 -6.54
C SER A 68 1.33 -10.77 -5.01
N TYR A 69 2.42 -10.33 -4.38
CA TYR A 69 2.54 -10.12 -2.94
C TYR A 69 2.24 -8.67 -2.55
N PHE A 70 1.68 -8.48 -1.35
CA PHE A 70 1.51 -7.18 -0.74
C PHE A 70 2.65 -6.89 0.24
N ARG A 71 3.45 -5.87 -0.03
CA ARG A 71 4.45 -5.35 0.91
C ARG A 71 3.91 -4.14 1.67
N LEU A 72 3.61 -4.34 2.94
CA LEU A 72 3.23 -3.27 3.84
C LEU A 72 4.47 -2.69 4.55
N ILE A 73 4.62 -1.38 4.55
CA ILE A 73 5.81 -0.68 5.04
C ILE A 73 5.37 0.39 6.05
N PRO A 74 5.89 0.41 7.29
CA PRO A 74 5.57 1.47 8.24
C PRO A 74 6.28 2.76 7.83
N PHE A 75 5.61 3.91 7.93
CA PHE A 75 6.27 5.19 7.71
C PHE A 75 7.33 5.47 8.77
N ARG A 76 8.46 6.03 8.30
CA ARG A 76 9.57 6.53 9.09
C ARG A 76 9.96 7.91 8.54
N SER A 77 10.06 8.89 9.42
CA SER A 77 10.34 10.29 9.08
C SER A 77 11.80 10.55 8.66
N LEU A 78 12.72 9.63 9.00
CA LEU A 78 14.14 9.75 8.67
C LEU A 78 14.35 9.91 7.16
N GLY A 79 14.94 11.05 6.76
CA GLY A 79 15.26 11.35 5.35
C GLY A 79 14.12 11.97 4.54
N VAL A 80 12.95 12.20 5.15
CA VAL A 80 11.82 12.86 4.49
C VAL A 80 12.01 14.38 4.51
N ARG A 81 11.96 15.01 3.33
CA ARG A 81 12.14 16.47 3.15
C ARG A 81 10.89 17.20 2.63
N THR A 82 9.76 16.51 2.60
CA THR A 82 8.49 17.02 2.04
C THR A 82 7.55 17.48 3.16
N CYS A 83 6.28 17.73 2.83
CA CYS A 83 5.23 18.01 3.80
C CYS A 83 5.06 16.91 4.87
N LEU A 84 5.53 15.68 4.61
CA LEU A 84 5.49 14.56 5.53
C LEU A 84 6.64 14.56 6.55
N ALA A 85 7.58 15.52 6.50
CA ALA A 85 8.73 15.56 7.42
C ALA A 85 8.32 15.74 8.90
N LYS A 86 7.13 16.30 9.14
CA LYS A 86 6.55 16.47 10.48
C LYS A 86 5.62 15.32 10.89
N THR A 87 5.41 14.34 10.01
CA THR A 87 4.58 13.18 10.32
C THR A 87 5.34 12.27 11.27
N GLU A 88 4.67 11.85 12.34
CA GLU A 88 5.24 10.91 13.31
C GLU A 88 5.46 9.53 12.69
N ASP A 89 6.49 8.84 13.18
CA ASP A 89 6.73 7.44 12.84
C ASP A 89 5.54 6.57 13.26
N LEU A 90 5.20 5.59 12.42
CA LEU A 90 4.10 4.68 12.71
C LEU A 90 4.47 3.73 13.86
N ASP A 91 3.65 3.68 14.91
CA ASP A 91 3.90 2.79 16.03
C ASP A 91 3.69 1.31 15.66
N GLU A 92 4.41 0.42 16.35
CA GLU A 92 4.42 -1.01 16.05
C GLU A 92 3.05 -1.67 16.27
N LYS A 93 2.28 -1.23 17.27
CA LYS A 93 0.96 -1.79 17.57
C LYS A 93 -0.01 -1.53 16.42
N THR A 94 -0.08 -0.29 15.96
CA THR A 94 -0.89 0.12 14.81
C THR A 94 -0.45 -0.59 13.54
N PHE A 95 0.86 -0.69 13.30
CA PHE A 95 1.37 -1.40 12.12
C PHE A 95 1.00 -2.89 12.14
N LYS A 96 1.17 -3.58 13.27
CA LYS A 96 0.76 -4.99 13.43
C LYS A 96 -0.73 -5.18 13.19
N HIS A 97 -1.57 -4.25 13.64
CA HIS A 97 -3.01 -4.27 13.37
C HIS A 97 -3.31 -4.26 11.87
N PHE A 98 -2.67 -3.38 11.10
CA PHE A 98 -2.84 -3.37 9.64
C PHE A 98 -2.29 -4.62 8.95
N CYS A 99 -1.15 -5.15 9.40
CA CYS A 99 -0.64 -6.43 8.93
C CYS A 99 -1.66 -7.55 9.17
N GLN A 100 -2.32 -7.59 10.34
CA GLN A 100 -3.35 -8.60 10.62
C GLN A 100 -4.54 -8.47 9.67
N ILE A 101 -5.01 -7.26 9.40
CA ILE A 101 -6.12 -7.01 8.46
C ILE A 101 -5.76 -7.50 7.05
N ALA A 102 -4.57 -7.15 6.56
CA ALA A 102 -4.12 -7.58 5.24
C ALA A 102 -3.93 -9.11 5.18
N SER A 103 -3.38 -9.70 6.24
CA SER A 103 -3.16 -11.16 6.37
C SER A 103 -4.48 -11.93 6.32
N ASN A 104 -5.54 -11.43 6.96
CA ASN A 104 -6.86 -12.07 6.90
C ASN A 104 -7.45 -12.16 5.48
N ILE A 105 -6.99 -11.29 4.56
CA ILE A 105 -7.48 -11.25 3.17
C ILE A 105 -6.57 -12.03 2.23
N LEU A 106 -5.25 -11.89 2.41
CA LEU A 106 -4.20 -12.35 1.49
C LEU A 106 -3.45 -13.60 1.96
N GLY A 107 -3.52 -13.95 3.23
CA GLY A 107 -2.76 -15.05 3.83
C GLY A 107 -1.26 -14.89 3.59
N GLU A 108 -0.64 -15.93 3.00
CA GLU A 108 0.79 -15.99 2.68
C GLU A 108 1.24 -14.96 1.63
N ARG A 109 0.30 -14.29 0.94
CA ARG A 109 0.60 -13.23 -0.02
C ARG A 109 0.93 -11.88 0.64
N LEU A 110 0.95 -11.80 1.97
CA LEU A 110 1.44 -10.63 2.71
C LEU A 110 2.93 -10.78 3.05
N ASN A 111 3.73 -9.78 2.71
CA ASN A 111 5.14 -9.67 3.09
C ASN A 111 5.35 -8.39 3.91
N PHE A 112 5.78 -8.49 5.16
CA PHE A 112 6.13 -7.33 5.98
C PHE A 112 7.43 -7.58 6.74
N ARG A 113 8.17 -6.51 7.00
CA ARG A 113 9.30 -6.51 7.94
C ARG A 113 8.94 -5.57 9.08
N LEU A 114 9.07 -6.07 10.31
CA LEU A 114 8.96 -5.26 11.53
C LEU A 114 10.23 -4.42 11.71
#